data_AF-A0A1I0ZQ41-F1
#
_entry.id   AF-A0A1I0ZQ41-F1
#
_cell.length_a   1.000
_cell.length_b   1.000
_cell.length_c   1.000
_cell.angle_alpha   90.00
_cell.angle_beta   90.00
_cell.angle_gamma   90.00
#
_symmetry.space_group_name_H-M   'P 1'
#
loop_
_entity.id
_entity.type
_entity.pdbx_description
1 polymer ?
#
loop_
_entity_poly.entity_id
_entity_poly.type
_entity_poly.pdbx_seq_one_letter_code
_entity_poly.pdbx_strand_id
1 'polypeptide(L)'
;MGTAIVLIVLIALVVVGGAYLVRSQAAAKRRRLDDAKAEARRWLERLGGQVLNLTGTDTASQQAIADAAERYNAAGSQMEQAETIEQARLVRETALEGLYYVRAARTAMGMDPGPELPTDAERERAGAVTEHRSVNVEGQTYEASPEPGQNTPHYYPGGRVAGRPVPQGWYSEPWWKPALVAGAWGMGSMLLFSAMFSGMPGVPAEASMDSADAGTDGGDMGDGSDMGDMGGGMDFGGFDGGF
;
A
#
# COMPACT_ATOMS: atom_id res chain seq x y z
N MET A 1 35.66 -44.58 -30.94
CA MET A 1 34.96 -45.11 -29.75
C MET A 1 35.20 -44.25 -28.50
N GLY A 2 36.44 -43.91 -28.14
CA GLY A 2 36.72 -43.06 -26.96
C GLY A 2 36.09 -41.66 -27.00
N THR A 3 36.10 -40.99 -28.16
CA THR A 3 35.51 -39.65 -28.33
C THR A 3 33.99 -39.62 -28.11
N ALA A 4 33.27 -40.64 -28.58
CA ALA A 4 31.82 -40.75 -28.39
C ALA A 4 31.45 -40.96 -26.90
N ILE A 5 32.22 -41.78 -26.18
CA ILE A 5 32.01 -42.01 -24.75
C ILE A 5 32.26 -40.71 -23.96
N VAL A 6 33.34 -39.98 -24.27
CA VAL A 6 33.64 -38.69 -23.62
C VAL A 6 32.53 -37.67 -23.87
N LEU A 7 32.01 -37.59 -25.10
CA LEU A 7 30.89 -36.68 -25.43
C LEU A 7 29.62 -37.05 -24.65
N ILE A 8 29.28 -38.33 -24.54
CA ILE A 8 28.10 -38.79 -23.79
C ILE A 8 28.24 -38.44 -22.30
N VAL A 9 29.42 -38.65 -21.71
CA VAL A 9 29.68 -38.31 -20.31
C VAL A 9 29.59 -36.80 -20.08
N LEU A 10 30.13 -35.99 -20.98
CA LEU A 10 30.02 -34.53 -20.90
C LEU A 10 28.57 -34.06 -20.98
N ILE A 11 27.79 -34.60 -21.91
CA ILE A 11 26.35 -34.28 -22.04
C ILE A 11 25.61 -34.71 -20.76
N ALA A 12 25.88 -35.90 -20.24
CA ALA A 12 25.26 -36.37 -19.00
C ALA A 12 25.58 -35.45 -17.81
N LEU A 13 26.82 -34.99 -17.68
CA LEU A 13 27.22 -34.04 -16.64
C LEU A 13 26.52 -32.68 -16.79
N VAL A 14 26.40 -32.17 -18.01
CA VAL A 14 25.66 -30.91 -18.28
C VAL A 14 24.18 -31.06 -17.94
N VAL A 15 23.55 -32.17 -18.32
CA VAL A 15 22.13 -32.43 -18.03
C VAL A 15 21.89 -32.57 -16.53
N VAL A 16 22.70 -33.36 -15.82
CA VAL A 16 22.58 -33.56 -14.36
C VAL A 16 22.87 -32.26 -13.60
N GLY A 17 23.93 -31.55 -13.99
CA GLY A 17 24.28 -30.25 -13.42
C GLY A 17 23.18 -29.22 -13.64
N GLY A 18 22.63 -29.13 -14.86
CA GLY A 18 21.51 -28.27 -15.20
C GLY A 18 20.24 -28.60 -14.40
N ALA A 19 19.86 -29.87 -14.31
CA ALA A 19 18.71 -30.30 -13.54
C ALA A 19 18.86 -30.00 -12.03
N TYR A 20 20.06 -30.19 -11.48
CA TYR A 20 20.36 -29.83 -10.08
C TYR A 20 20.24 -28.32 -9.85
N LEU A 21 20.79 -27.49 -10.75
CA LEU A 21 20.70 -26.04 -10.65
C LEU A 21 19.24 -25.56 -10.72
N VAL A 22 18.46 -26.04 -11.69
CA VAL A 22 17.03 -25.70 -11.81
C VAL A 22 16.25 -26.09 -10.55
N ARG A 23 16.49 -27.30 -10.02
CA ARG A 23 15.83 -27.75 -8.78
C ARG A 23 16.24 -26.90 -7.58
N SER A 24 17.52 -26.54 -7.48
CA SER A 24 18.02 -25.70 -6.38
C SER A 24 17.43 -24.29 -6.40
N GLN A 25 17.30 -23.69 -7.59
CA GLN A 25 16.69 -22.37 -7.77
C GLN A 25 15.19 -22.40 -7.45
N ALA A 26 14.48 -23.43 -7.94
CA ALA A 26 13.06 -23.62 -7.63
C ALA A 26 12.81 -23.78 -6.13
N ALA A 27 13.65 -24.57 -5.44
CA ALA A 27 13.58 -24.73 -3.99
C ALA A 27 13.86 -23.41 -3.25
N ALA A 28 14.84 -22.62 -3.70
CA ALA A 28 15.14 -21.30 -3.12
C ALA A 28 13.99 -20.31 -3.32
N LYS A 29 13.38 -20.25 -4.52
CA LYS A 29 12.22 -19.39 -4.80
C LYS A 29 11.03 -19.76 -3.92
N ARG A 30 10.75 -21.05 -3.75
CA ARG A 30 9.69 -21.54 -2.86
C ARG A 30 9.91 -21.14 -1.41
N ARG A 31 11.13 -21.30 -0.88
CA ARG A 31 11.47 -20.86 0.49
C ARG A 31 11.24 -19.36 0.69
N ARG A 32 11.69 -18.53 -0.25
CA ARG A 32 11.47 -17.07 -0.19
C ARG A 32 9.98 -16.70 -0.20
N LEU A 33 9.17 -17.42 -0.97
CA LEU A 33 7.72 -17.25 -0.97
C LEU A 33 7.11 -17.65 0.37
N ASP A 34 7.49 -18.80 0.91
CA ASP A 34 7.01 -19.29 2.21
C ASP A 34 7.37 -18.30 3.34
N ASP A 35 8.59 -17.75 3.33
CA ASP A 35 9.04 -16.73 4.27
C ASP A 35 8.22 -15.43 4.16
N ALA A 36 7.98 -14.95 2.93
CA ALA A 36 7.17 -13.76 2.69
C ALA A 36 5.70 -13.95 3.16
N LYS A 37 5.13 -15.13 2.89
CA LYS A 37 3.80 -15.50 3.39
C LYS A 37 3.75 -15.57 4.91
N ALA A 38 4.78 -16.15 5.54
CA ALA A 38 4.86 -16.22 7.00
C ALA A 38 4.92 -14.81 7.62
N GLU A 39 5.69 -13.89 7.03
CA GLU A 39 5.74 -12.50 7.46
C GLU A 39 4.37 -11.82 7.33
N ALA A 40 3.73 -11.93 6.18
CA ALA A 40 2.41 -11.34 5.96
C ALA A 40 1.35 -11.91 6.91
N ARG A 41 1.37 -13.22 7.21
CA ARG A 41 0.48 -13.85 8.19
C ARG A 41 0.67 -13.27 9.59
N ARG A 42 1.92 -13.07 10.04
CA ARG A 42 2.18 -12.46 11.36
C ARG A 42 1.53 -11.08 11.49
N TRP A 43 1.61 -10.25 10.45
CA TRP A 43 0.99 -8.92 10.46
C TRP A 43 -0.53 -9.00 10.39
N LEU A 44 -1.09 -9.89 9.56
CA LEU A 44 -2.52 -10.12 9.46
C LEU A 44 -3.12 -10.63 10.77
N GLU A 45 -2.47 -11.59 11.44
CA GLU A 45 -2.90 -12.11 12.75
C GLU A 45 -2.84 -11.03 13.83
N ARG A 46 -1.78 -10.20 13.81
CA ARG A 46 -1.69 -9.03 14.69
C ARG A 46 -2.84 -8.05 14.46
N LEU A 47 -3.18 -7.77 13.21
CA LEU A 47 -4.32 -6.92 12.86
C LEU A 47 -5.64 -7.54 13.35
N GLY A 48 -5.89 -8.81 13.03
CA GLY A 48 -7.09 -9.53 13.46
C GLY A 48 -7.27 -9.53 14.97
N GLY A 49 -6.18 -9.72 15.72
CA GLY A 49 -6.19 -9.63 17.18
C GLY A 49 -6.60 -8.26 17.71
N GLN A 50 -6.33 -7.17 16.99
CA GLN A 50 -6.77 -5.83 17.38
C GLN A 50 -8.22 -5.57 16.98
N VAL A 51 -8.58 -5.85 15.72
CA VAL A 51 -9.93 -5.62 15.18
C VAL A 51 -11.00 -6.39 15.97
N LEU A 52 -10.71 -7.63 16.37
CA LEU A 52 -11.69 -8.47 17.08
C LEU A 52 -11.86 -8.11 18.56
N ASN A 53 -10.90 -7.39 19.16
CA ASN A 53 -10.89 -7.11 20.61
C ASN A 53 -11.04 -5.63 20.97
N LEU A 54 -10.99 -4.73 19.98
CA LEU A 54 -11.10 -3.29 20.20
C LEU A 54 -12.48 -2.81 19.76
N THR A 55 -13.15 -2.03 20.62
CA THR A 55 -14.45 -1.41 20.32
C THR A 55 -14.34 0.09 20.51
N GLY A 56 -14.74 0.87 19.51
CA GLY A 56 -14.61 2.33 19.52
C GLY A 56 -15.60 2.99 20.48
N THR A 57 -15.13 3.97 21.24
CA THR A 57 -15.93 4.69 22.26
C THR A 57 -16.44 6.06 21.79
N ASP A 58 -15.97 6.51 20.64
CA ASP A 58 -16.33 7.79 20.02
C ASP A 58 -16.41 7.63 18.49
N THR A 59 -16.92 8.64 17.78
CA THR A 59 -17.12 8.57 16.33
C THR A 59 -15.81 8.30 15.58
N ALA A 60 -14.71 8.96 15.97
CA ALA A 60 -13.43 8.84 15.29
C ALA A 60 -12.81 7.45 15.49
N SER A 61 -12.87 6.91 16.71
CA SER A 61 -12.40 5.55 17.00
C SER A 61 -13.26 4.46 16.38
N GLN A 62 -14.59 4.66 16.30
CA GLN A 62 -15.50 3.73 15.60
C GLN A 62 -15.21 3.68 14.10
N GLN A 63 -15.04 4.83 13.45
CA GLN A 63 -14.69 4.92 12.03
C GLN A 63 -13.33 4.25 11.76
N ALA A 64 -12.31 4.59 12.56
CA ALA A 64 -10.99 3.99 12.39
C ALA A 64 -11.00 2.46 12.61
N ILE A 65 -11.80 1.91 13.54
CA ILE A 65 -11.95 0.45 13.69
C ILE A 65 -12.68 -0.17 12.50
N ALA A 66 -13.68 0.51 11.94
CA ALA A 66 -14.37 0.05 10.73
C ALA A 66 -13.40 -0.01 9.53
N ASP A 67 -12.63 1.05 9.29
CA ASP A 67 -11.61 1.08 8.24
C ASP A 67 -10.54 -0.02 8.48
N ALA A 68 -10.14 -0.27 9.74
CA ALA A 68 -9.22 -1.36 10.07
C ALA A 68 -9.82 -2.75 9.76
N ALA A 69 -11.11 -2.96 10.02
CA ALA A 69 -11.82 -4.20 9.73
C ALA A 69 -11.95 -4.43 8.22
N GLU A 70 -12.19 -3.39 7.43
CA GLU A 70 -12.15 -3.45 5.97
C GLU A 70 -10.78 -3.95 5.49
N ARG A 71 -9.68 -3.40 6.05
CA ARG A 71 -8.32 -3.84 5.68
C ARG A 71 -8.02 -5.26 6.13
N TYR A 72 -8.54 -5.69 7.28
CA TYR A 72 -8.42 -7.06 7.75
C TYR A 72 -9.07 -8.05 6.78
N ASN A 73 -10.30 -7.77 6.34
CA ASN A 73 -11.01 -8.59 5.37
C ASN A 73 -10.29 -8.64 4.01
N ALA A 74 -9.83 -7.49 3.52
CA ALA A 74 -9.07 -7.40 2.28
C ALA A 74 -7.75 -8.17 2.34
N ALA A 75 -6.95 -7.97 3.39
CA ALA A 75 -5.69 -8.69 3.60
C ALA A 75 -5.91 -10.20 3.77
N GLY A 76 -6.99 -10.61 4.43
CA GLY A 76 -7.40 -12.02 4.53
C GLY A 76 -7.65 -12.65 3.15
N SER A 77 -8.49 -12.00 2.34
CA SER A 77 -8.78 -12.47 0.97
C SER A 77 -7.54 -12.50 0.08
N GLN A 78 -6.67 -11.50 0.17
CA GLN A 78 -5.40 -11.47 -0.56
C GLN A 78 -4.44 -12.59 -0.11
N MET A 79 -4.39 -12.90 1.20
CA MET A 79 -3.54 -13.95 1.75
C MET A 79 -3.92 -15.34 1.22
N GLU A 80 -5.21 -15.60 1.07
CA GLU A 80 -5.72 -16.86 0.52
C GLU A 80 -5.30 -17.07 -0.93
N GLN A 81 -5.21 -15.99 -1.71
CA GLN A 81 -4.90 -16.00 -3.15
C GLN A 81 -3.41 -15.75 -3.47
N ALA A 82 -2.58 -15.43 -2.48
CA ALA A 82 -1.19 -15.07 -2.73
C ALA A 82 -0.37 -16.26 -3.24
N GLU A 83 0.21 -16.16 -4.43
CA GLU A 83 1.06 -17.18 -5.07
C GLU A 83 2.49 -16.69 -5.36
N THR A 84 2.71 -15.38 -5.24
CA THR A 84 3.99 -14.72 -5.52
C THR A 84 4.50 -13.95 -4.30
N ILE A 85 5.81 -13.63 -4.31
CA ILE A 85 6.44 -12.84 -3.24
C ILE A 85 5.80 -11.45 -3.18
N GLU A 86 5.53 -10.82 -4.33
CA GLU A 86 4.90 -9.50 -4.37
C GLU A 86 3.47 -9.54 -3.83
N GLN A 87 2.67 -10.55 -4.17
CA GLN A 87 1.32 -10.70 -3.57
C GLN A 87 1.40 -10.86 -2.04
N ALA A 88 2.36 -11.62 -1.52
CA ALA A 88 2.56 -11.72 -0.08
C ALA A 88 2.96 -10.37 0.55
N ARG A 89 3.76 -9.55 -0.13
CA ARG A 89 4.09 -8.19 0.33
C ARG A 89 2.88 -7.25 0.31
N LEU A 90 2.03 -7.33 -0.71
CA LEU A 90 0.77 -6.56 -0.77
C LEU A 90 -0.16 -6.90 0.41
N VAL A 91 -0.24 -8.17 0.80
CA VAL A 91 -0.98 -8.57 2.01
C VAL A 91 -0.40 -7.90 3.25
N ARG A 92 0.93 -7.92 3.39
CA ARG A 92 1.62 -7.27 4.51
C ARG A 92 1.31 -5.77 4.54
N GLU A 93 1.38 -5.09 3.40
CA GLU A 93 1.09 -3.65 3.28
C GLU A 93 -0.37 -3.34 3.66
N THR A 94 -1.32 -4.13 3.16
CA THR A 94 -2.74 -4.00 3.52
C THR A 94 -2.96 -4.22 5.04
N ALA A 95 -2.32 -5.23 5.63
CA ALA A 95 -2.40 -5.49 7.06
C ALA A 95 -1.74 -4.37 7.90
N LEU A 96 -0.61 -3.83 7.44
CA LEU A 96 0.03 -2.68 8.07
C LEU A 96 -0.91 -1.47 8.04
N GLU A 97 -1.53 -1.17 6.91
CA GLU A 97 -2.48 -0.06 6.81
C GLU A 97 -3.64 -0.20 7.80
N GLY A 98 -4.21 -1.41 7.93
CA GLY A 98 -5.18 -1.72 8.98
C GLY A 98 -4.65 -1.46 10.39
N LEU A 99 -3.38 -1.77 10.66
CA LEU A 99 -2.76 -1.48 11.97
C LEU A 99 -2.56 0.02 12.22
N TYR A 100 -2.37 0.83 11.18
CA TYR A 100 -2.35 2.29 11.34
C TYR A 100 -3.73 2.83 11.70
N TYR A 101 -4.81 2.26 11.16
CA TYR A 101 -6.18 2.58 11.58
C TYR A 101 -6.45 2.17 13.03
N VAL A 102 -6.00 0.97 13.45
CA VAL A 102 -6.07 0.56 14.87
C VAL A 102 -5.32 1.55 15.76
N ARG A 103 -4.11 1.96 15.35
CA ARG A 103 -3.30 2.95 16.08
C ARG A 103 -4.08 4.26 16.24
N ALA A 104 -4.69 4.76 15.17
CA ALA A 104 -5.51 5.96 15.17
C ALA A 104 -6.73 5.83 16.10
N ALA A 105 -7.42 4.68 16.07
CA ALA A 105 -8.54 4.41 16.97
C ALA A 105 -8.11 4.46 18.44
N ARG A 106 -6.97 3.84 18.77
CA ARG A 106 -6.41 3.85 20.13
C ARG A 106 -6.06 5.27 20.57
N THR A 107 -5.44 6.07 19.70
CA THR A 107 -5.15 7.48 19.97
C THR A 107 -6.44 8.28 20.21
N ALA A 108 -7.49 8.09 19.41
CA ALA A 108 -8.79 8.75 19.59
C ALA A 108 -9.45 8.41 20.93
N MET A 109 -9.25 7.19 21.44
CA MET A 109 -9.73 6.77 22.75
C MET A 109 -8.79 7.16 23.91
N GLY A 110 -7.72 7.91 23.65
CA GLY A 110 -6.73 8.28 24.67
C GLY A 110 -5.93 7.09 25.21
N MET A 111 -5.85 5.99 24.46
CA MET A 111 -5.09 4.80 24.82
C MET A 111 -3.65 4.90 24.30
N ASP A 112 -2.74 4.10 24.86
CA ASP A 112 -1.42 3.88 24.26
C ASP A 112 -1.59 3.41 22.81
N PRO A 113 -1.05 4.11 21.79
CA PRO A 113 -1.17 3.72 20.38
C PRO A 113 -0.49 2.38 20.05
N GLY A 114 0.35 1.87 20.96
CA GLY A 114 1.10 0.63 20.78
C GLY A 114 2.44 0.85 20.08
N PRO A 115 3.18 -0.23 19.76
CA PRO A 115 4.52 -0.12 19.20
C PRO A 115 4.49 0.49 17.80
N GLU A 116 5.56 1.20 17.46
CA GLU A 116 5.73 1.81 16.15
C GLU A 116 5.57 0.78 15.02
N LEU A 117 4.93 1.22 13.95
CA LEU A 117 4.71 0.42 12.76
C LEU A 117 5.75 0.79 11.72
N PRO A 118 6.20 -0.18 10.90
CA PRO A 118 7.03 0.13 9.74
C PRO A 118 6.40 1.24 8.90
N THR A 119 7.18 2.26 8.56
CA THR A 119 6.80 3.32 7.63
C THR A 119 7.44 3.03 6.27
N ASP A 120 6.70 3.28 5.19
CA ASP A 120 7.25 3.23 3.84
C ASP A 120 7.64 4.63 3.36
N ALA A 121 8.54 4.68 2.38
CA ALA A 121 9.05 5.92 1.85
C ALA A 121 7.95 6.77 1.16
N GLU A 122 6.84 6.16 0.74
CA GLU A 122 5.73 6.89 0.11
C GLU A 122 4.93 7.69 1.12
N ARG A 123 4.64 7.10 2.29
CA ARG A 123 3.97 7.73 3.40
C ARG A 123 4.82 8.84 4.02
N GLU A 124 6.12 8.62 4.17
CA GLU A 124 7.05 9.67 4.61
C GLU A 124 7.05 10.86 3.65
N ARG A 125 7.09 10.60 2.33
CA ARG A 125 7.02 11.65 1.31
C ARG A 125 5.67 12.36 1.25
N ALA A 126 4.58 11.65 1.54
CA ALA A 126 3.24 12.24 1.54
C ALA A 126 3.03 13.23 2.68
N GLY A 127 3.83 13.14 3.74
CA GLY A 127 3.80 14.08 4.85
C GLY A 127 2.65 13.82 5.82
N ALA A 128 2.48 14.76 6.75
CA ALA A 128 1.42 14.71 7.76
C ALA A 128 0.80 16.09 7.98
N VAL A 129 -0.47 16.12 8.35
CA VAL A 129 -1.16 17.32 8.81
C VAL A 129 -0.52 17.76 10.12
N THR A 130 0.02 18.98 10.15
CA THR A 130 0.74 19.50 11.33
C THR A 130 -0.10 20.43 12.21
N GLU A 131 -1.20 20.96 11.68
CA GLU A 131 -2.05 21.94 12.36
C GLU A 131 -3.51 21.75 11.94
N HIS A 132 -4.43 22.12 12.83
CA HIS A 132 -5.85 22.13 12.51
C HIS A 132 -6.15 23.22 11.48
N ARG A 133 -6.91 22.88 10.45
CA ARG A 133 -7.26 23.80 9.38
C ARG A 133 -8.67 23.55 8.86
N SER A 134 -9.38 24.64 8.59
CA SER A 134 -10.72 24.65 8.02
C SER A 134 -10.74 25.53 6.77
N VAL A 135 -11.26 25.01 5.67
CA VAL A 135 -11.32 25.70 4.37
C VAL A 135 -12.70 25.54 3.75
N ASN A 136 -13.12 26.52 2.93
CA ASN A 136 -14.35 26.42 2.15
C ASN A 136 -14.00 26.25 0.66
N VAL A 137 -14.49 25.17 0.06
CA VAL A 137 -14.27 24.82 -1.35
C VAL A 137 -15.62 24.49 -1.96
N GLU A 138 -15.98 25.21 -3.02
CA GLU A 138 -17.25 25.02 -3.75
C GLU A 138 -18.49 25.09 -2.83
N GLY A 139 -18.43 25.92 -1.78
CA GLY A 139 -19.53 26.09 -0.82
C GLY A 139 -19.63 25.02 0.27
N GLN A 140 -18.72 24.03 0.28
CA GLN A 140 -18.59 23.03 1.34
C GLN A 140 -17.40 23.35 2.25
N THR A 141 -17.57 23.12 3.55
CA THR A 141 -16.49 23.31 4.53
C THR A 141 -15.79 21.98 4.76
N TYR A 142 -14.47 21.98 4.61
CA TYR A 142 -13.61 20.83 4.89
C TYR A 142 -12.66 21.16 6.04
N GLU A 143 -12.38 20.18 6.88
CA GLU A 143 -11.44 20.30 7.99
C GLU A 143 -10.38 19.20 7.96
N ALA A 144 -9.18 19.55 8.39
CA ALA A 144 -8.07 18.63 8.63
C ALA A 144 -7.44 18.90 10.00
N SER A 145 -6.93 17.87 10.66
CA SER A 145 -6.33 17.96 12.00
C SER A 145 -5.22 16.93 12.21
N PRO A 146 -4.14 17.25 12.96
CA PRO A 146 -3.18 16.26 13.44
C PRO A 146 -3.81 15.31 14.49
N GLU A 147 -4.82 15.79 15.20
CA GLU A 147 -5.46 15.09 16.32
C GLU A 147 -6.90 14.67 15.98
N PRO A 148 -7.40 13.56 16.55
CA PRO A 148 -8.78 13.14 16.38
C PRO A 148 -9.74 14.19 16.96
N GLY A 149 -10.86 14.43 16.28
CA GLY A 149 -11.85 15.41 16.69
C GLY A 149 -13.24 15.08 16.17
N GLN A 150 -14.26 15.70 16.76
CA GLN A 150 -15.66 15.47 16.35
C GLN A 150 -15.90 15.90 14.89
N ASN A 151 -15.23 16.96 14.45
CA ASN A 151 -15.35 17.47 13.09
C ASN A 151 -14.42 16.76 12.09
N THR A 152 -13.48 15.95 12.56
CA THR A 152 -12.51 15.23 11.73
C THR A 152 -12.48 13.75 12.09
N PRO A 153 -13.57 12.99 11.86
CA PRO A 153 -13.65 11.59 12.29
C PRO A 153 -12.91 10.62 11.38
N HIS A 154 -12.48 11.04 10.18
CA HIS A 154 -11.86 10.15 9.20
C HIS A 154 -10.35 10.22 9.25
N TYR A 155 -9.70 9.13 9.65
CA TYR A 155 -8.25 9.04 9.62
C TYR A 155 -7.75 8.58 8.26
N TYR A 156 -6.62 9.13 7.80
CA TYR A 156 -5.83 8.56 6.72
C TYR A 156 -4.39 8.32 7.19
N PRO A 157 -3.82 7.14 6.93
CA PRO A 157 -2.47 6.80 7.39
C PRO A 157 -1.36 7.51 6.62
N GLY A 158 -1.66 8.16 5.50
CA GLY A 158 -0.67 8.79 4.61
C GLY A 158 -0.20 7.85 3.51
N GLY A 159 0.15 8.40 2.34
CA GLY A 159 0.58 7.62 1.17
C GLY A 159 0.20 8.29 -0.15
N ARG A 160 0.07 7.51 -1.22
CA ARG A 160 -0.36 8.00 -2.54
C ARG A 160 -1.71 7.42 -2.93
N VAL A 161 -2.55 8.24 -3.55
CA VAL A 161 -3.80 7.85 -4.18
C VAL A 161 -3.76 8.35 -5.62
N ALA A 162 -3.92 7.45 -6.59
CA ALA A 162 -3.84 7.79 -8.03
C ALA A 162 -2.61 8.67 -8.37
N GLY A 163 -1.44 8.28 -7.88
CA GLY A 163 -0.18 8.99 -8.14
C GLY A 163 0.03 10.29 -7.36
N ARG A 164 -0.92 10.75 -6.54
CA ARG A 164 -0.78 12.00 -5.77
C ARG A 164 -0.71 11.72 -4.26
N PRO A 165 0.13 12.44 -3.52
CA PRO A 165 0.26 12.23 -2.09
C PRO A 165 -0.98 12.72 -1.34
N VAL A 166 -1.40 11.94 -0.35
CA VAL A 166 -2.42 12.31 0.62
C VAL A 166 -1.74 12.27 2.00
N PRO A 167 -1.64 13.41 2.71
CA PRO A 167 -0.95 13.45 3.99
C PRO A 167 -1.61 12.56 5.04
N GLN A 168 -0.83 12.09 6.00
CA GLN A 168 -1.36 11.46 7.20
C GLN A 168 -2.14 12.49 8.03
N GLY A 169 -3.33 12.14 8.51
CA GLY A 169 -4.09 13.03 9.40
C GLY A 169 -5.53 12.62 9.59
N TRP A 170 -6.26 13.47 10.30
CA TRP A 170 -7.70 13.37 10.50
C TRP A 170 -8.43 14.39 9.63
N TYR A 171 -9.55 13.99 9.04
CA TYR A 171 -10.28 14.76 8.04
C TYR A 171 -11.78 14.74 8.32
N SER A 172 -12.46 15.83 7.95
CA SER A 172 -13.92 15.94 8.03
C SER A 172 -14.63 15.01 7.07
N GLU A 173 -14.03 14.78 5.91
CA GLU A 173 -14.53 13.86 4.88
C GLU A 173 -13.37 13.09 4.27
N PRO A 174 -13.60 11.84 3.82
CA PRO A 174 -12.59 11.04 3.15
C PRO A 174 -12.45 11.43 1.67
N TRP A 175 -12.06 12.68 1.41
CA TRP A 175 -12.05 13.32 0.08
C TRP A 175 -11.16 12.62 -0.97
N TRP A 176 -10.25 11.74 -0.55
CA TRP A 176 -9.41 10.91 -1.42
C TRP A 176 -10.11 9.66 -1.95
N LYS A 177 -11.16 9.15 -1.26
CA LYS A 177 -11.84 7.90 -1.63
C LYS A 177 -12.37 7.90 -3.08
N PRO A 178 -12.96 8.99 -3.61
CA PRO A 178 -13.37 9.03 -5.02
C PRO A 178 -12.21 8.79 -6.01
N ALA A 179 -11.03 9.37 -5.75
CA ALA A 179 -9.86 9.18 -6.61
C ALA A 179 -9.28 7.77 -6.51
N LEU A 180 -9.40 7.13 -5.34
CA LEU A 180 -9.01 5.73 -5.15
C LEU A 180 -9.84 4.78 -6.02
N VAL A 181 -11.14 5.07 -6.18
CA VAL A 181 -12.05 4.26 -7.01
C VAL A 181 -11.90 4.62 -8.50
N ALA A 182 -11.88 5.90 -8.84
CA ALA A 182 -11.84 6.37 -10.22
C ALA A 182 -10.46 6.28 -10.88
N GLY A 183 -9.39 6.13 -10.09
CA GLY A 183 -8.01 6.14 -10.57
C GLY A 183 -7.50 7.51 -11.00
N ALA A 184 -8.27 8.59 -10.79
CA ALA A 184 -7.90 9.94 -11.15
C ALA A 184 -8.48 10.96 -10.15
N TRP A 185 -7.78 12.09 -10.00
CA TRP A 185 -8.24 13.19 -9.15
C TRP A 185 -9.16 14.12 -9.93
N GLY A 186 -10.28 14.49 -9.32
CA GLY A 186 -11.14 15.56 -9.84
C GLY A 186 -10.55 16.94 -9.55
N MET A 187 -10.95 17.94 -10.34
CA MET A 187 -10.55 19.35 -10.11
C MET A 187 -10.89 19.82 -8.69
N GLY A 188 -12.05 19.43 -8.14
CA GLY A 188 -12.44 19.76 -6.77
C GLY A 188 -11.46 19.23 -5.71
N SER A 189 -10.97 17.99 -5.87
CA SER A 189 -9.97 17.40 -4.96
C SER A 189 -8.62 18.12 -5.05
N MET A 190 -8.23 18.59 -6.24
CA MET A 190 -7.01 19.38 -6.43
C MET A 190 -7.14 20.76 -5.78
N LEU A 191 -8.27 21.45 -5.99
CA LEU A 191 -8.55 22.73 -5.34
C LEU A 191 -8.60 22.60 -3.82
N LEU A 192 -9.23 21.53 -3.32
CA LEU A 192 -9.25 21.23 -1.90
C LEU A 192 -7.85 20.96 -1.36
N PHE A 193 -7.04 20.18 -2.07
CA PHE A 193 -5.65 19.95 -1.67
C PHE A 193 -4.88 21.26 -1.56
N SER A 194 -4.92 22.10 -2.60
CA SER A 194 -4.21 23.39 -2.60
C SER A 194 -4.70 24.30 -1.47
N ALA A 195 -6.01 24.46 -1.31
CA ALA A 195 -6.60 25.26 -0.23
C ALA A 195 -6.22 24.74 1.16
N MET A 196 -6.27 23.41 1.35
CA MET A 196 -6.02 22.78 2.63
C MET A 196 -4.53 22.74 2.99
N PHE A 197 -3.60 22.56 2.05
CA PHE A 197 -2.21 22.28 2.42
C PHE A 197 -1.21 23.33 1.96
N SER A 198 -1.64 24.36 1.23
CA SER A 198 -0.76 25.47 0.87
C SER A 198 -0.08 26.06 2.12
N GLY A 199 1.25 26.13 2.08
CA GLY A 199 2.09 26.64 3.16
C GLY A 199 2.18 25.77 4.42
N MET A 200 1.56 24.57 4.46
CA MET A 200 1.63 23.69 5.63
C MET A 200 3.02 23.01 5.71
N PRO A 201 3.75 23.15 6.84
CA PRO A 201 5.00 22.43 7.03
C PRO A 201 4.80 20.91 6.96
N GLY A 202 5.76 20.19 6.38
CA GLY A 202 5.73 18.73 6.36
C GLY A 202 4.80 18.11 5.31
N VAL A 203 4.06 18.90 4.53
CA VAL A 203 3.28 18.42 3.38
C VAL A 203 3.98 18.85 2.07
N PRO A 204 4.13 17.96 1.07
CA PRO A 204 4.72 18.32 -0.21
C PRO A 204 3.97 19.46 -0.89
N ALA A 205 4.73 20.43 -1.45
CA ALA A 205 4.15 21.56 -2.16
C ALA A 205 3.40 21.10 -3.42
N GLU A 206 2.33 21.81 -3.79
CA GLU A 206 1.51 21.49 -4.97
C GLU A 206 2.35 21.36 -6.26
N ALA A 207 3.33 22.25 -6.46
CA ALA A 207 4.25 22.19 -7.61
C ALA A 207 5.07 20.89 -7.68
N SER A 208 5.29 20.21 -6.56
CA SER A 208 5.96 18.90 -6.52
C SER A 208 5.03 17.72 -6.87
N MET A 209 3.71 17.96 -6.93
CA MET A 209 2.71 16.96 -7.33
C MET A 209 2.61 16.83 -8.83
N ASP A 210 2.65 17.95 -9.56
CA ASP A 210 2.56 17.94 -11.02
C ASP A 210 3.86 17.44 -11.67
N SER A 211 5.02 17.62 -11.01
CA SER A 211 6.26 16.95 -11.41
C SER A 211 6.23 15.44 -11.23
N ALA A 212 5.34 14.92 -10.38
CA ALA A 212 5.18 13.48 -10.17
C ALA A 212 4.27 12.82 -11.22
N ASP A 213 3.42 13.60 -11.89
CA ASP A 213 2.62 13.18 -13.06
C ASP A 213 3.50 13.10 -14.33
N ALA A 214 4.52 13.95 -14.42
CA ALA A 214 5.53 13.94 -15.48
C ALA A 214 6.65 12.89 -15.29
N GLY A 215 6.62 12.10 -14.22
CA GLY A 215 7.72 11.22 -13.80
C GLY A 215 7.44 9.72 -13.83
N THR A 216 6.24 9.29 -14.25
CA THR A 216 5.89 7.86 -14.35
C THR A 216 5.84 7.31 -15.77
N ASP A 217 6.18 8.12 -16.79
CA ASP A 217 6.35 7.63 -18.15
C ASP A 217 7.51 8.37 -18.86
N GLY A 218 8.71 7.76 -18.81
CA GLY A 218 9.86 8.14 -19.63
C GLY A 218 11.05 8.75 -18.88
N GLY A 219 12.08 7.94 -18.64
CA GLY A 219 13.42 8.48 -18.39
C GLY A 219 14.38 7.60 -17.60
N ASP A 220 15.12 6.75 -18.32
CA ASP A 220 16.49 6.32 -18.02
C ASP A 220 16.73 5.08 -17.12
N MET A 221 16.66 3.91 -17.75
CA MET A 221 17.73 2.91 -17.61
C MET A 221 18.21 2.51 -19.01
N GLY A 222 19.07 3.34 -19.61
CA GLY A 222 19.97 2.87 -20.65
C GLY A 222 21.15 2.14 -20.03
N ASP A 223 21.23 0.82 -20.23
CA ASP A 223 22.32 0.15 -20.97
C ASP A 223 22.32 -1.39 -20.77
N GLY A 224 21.99 -2.11 -21.85
CA GLY A 224 22.72 -3.32 -22.26
C GLY A 224 22.49 -4.65 -21.54
N SER A 225 21.49 -5.43 -21.96
CA SER A 225 21.68 -6.74 -22.65
C SER A 225 20.48 -7.70 -22.49
N ASP A 226 20.03 -8.21 -23.64
CA ASP A 226 19.30 -9.46 -23.87
C ASP A 226 18.24 -9.92 -22.85
N MET A 227 16.96 -9.70 -23.17
CA MET A 227 15.96 -10.74 -22.93
C MET A 227 14.83 -10.66 -23.97
N GLY A 228 14.80 -11.67 -24.84
CA GLY A 228 13.77 -11.84 -25.85
C GLY A 228 12.40 -12.15 -25.27
N ASP A 229 11.40 -11.70 -26.02
CA ASP A 229 10.12 -12.35 -26.28
C ASP A 229 9.52 -13.22 -25.17
N MET A 230 8.54 -12.67 -24.45
CA MET A 230 7.37 -13.43 -24.02
C MET A 230 6.17 -12.49 -23.94
N GLY A 231 5.31 -12.60 -24.96
CA GLY A 231 4.00 -11.98 -24.99
C GLY A 231 3.02 -12.54 -23.95
N GLY A 232 1.97 -11.76 -23.70
CA GLY A 232 0.82 -12.18 -22.91
C GLY A 232 0.16 -10.99 -22.23
N GLY A 233 -0.69 -10.28 -22.98
CA GLY A 233 -1.52 -9.20 -22.44
C GLY A 233 -2.44 -9.72 -21.33
N MET A 234 -2.43 -9.04 -20.20
CA MET A 234 -3.41 -9.23 -19.14
C MET A 234 -4.42 -8.09 -19.24
N ASP A 235 -5.58 -8.45 -19.79
CA ASP A 235 -6.83 -7.71 -19.74
C ASP A 235 -7.27 -7.58 -18.27
N PHE A 236 -7.18 -6.37 -17.72
CA PHE A 236 -7.68 -6.06 -16.39
C PHE A 236 -9.16 -5.69 -16.52
N GLY A 237 -10.00 -6.73 -16.61
CA GLY A 237 -11.46 -6.61 -16.60
C GLY A 237 -11.94 -6.08 -15.25
N GLY A 238 -12.67 -4.96 -15.32
CA GLY A 238 -13.24 -4.26 -14.16
C GLY A 238 -14.22 -5.11 -13.36
N PHE A 239 -14.19 -4.91 -12.04
CA PHE A 239 -15.23 -5.38 -11.14
C PHE A 239 -16.30 -4.32 -11.02
N ASP A 240 -17.46 -4.60 -11.62
CA ASP A 240 -18.75 -3.96 -11.35
C ASP A 240 -19.59 -4.89 -10.46
N GLY A 241 -20.22 -4.32 -9.43
CA GLY A 241 -21.61 -4.63 -9.06
C GLY A 241 -21.93 -5.63 -7.93
N GLY A 242 -22.45 -5.09 -6.81
CA GLY A 242 -23.43 -5.72 -5.89
C GLY A 242 -22.82 -6.17 -4.56
N PHE A 243 -23.15 -5.57 -3.40
CA PHE A 243 -24.47 -5.28 -2.82
C PHE A 243 -24.46 -4.00 -1.98
#